data_AF-A0A524C2H1-F1
#
_entry.id   AF-A0A524C2H1-F1
#
_cell.length_a   1.000
_cell.length_b   1.000
_cell.length_c   1.000
_cell.angle_alpha   90.00
_cell.angle_beta   90.00
_cell.angle_gamma   90.00
#
_symmetry.space_group_name_H-M   'P 1'
#
loop_
_entity.id
_entity.type
_entity.pdbx_description
1 polymer ?
#
loop_
_entity_poly.entity_id
_entity_poly.type
_entity_poly.pdbx_seq_one_letter_code
_entity_poly.pdbx_strand_id
1 'polypeptide(L)'
;KKQRLFGKIALDVYKRYQKYLYDEQKIDFNDMINYAVEFVKKNPERYRNRYSHILVDEFQDISTQRMELINGFVNERSDTKLFCVGDDWQSIYQFTGSDVSFFIDFDQFFPHPEITHLKSNYRSTHDIVEMAHSLISHNKYQVEKVIKSIRQDGLRPLLFRISNKASFYSKIPLNWAFGLIKKLLDEGVEPADIMVLSRFNRRLKDLEIQCGAAGMPIKEQGAPRSSGIRFYSAHKSKGSESEHVIVLDIVSGLYGFPCEIQDSSVLDLARRNNTKSHIEEERRLFYVALTRSKKFLYVFTVQGSESLFIEEIEPFMTCVYASSDYQWELILAKYIPAYLHEYKDLGTQPLLCPRCDRILTERTGKYGDFLGCTGYPECDYIYDLVDENDIRCPECGKKLVLKKGRYGWFLGCIGYPNCRFAFNLDGKGKKKIYCPRCGKVLVLLENEYGKYLGCSNSPKCDFRYEVWKVKIN
;
A
#
# COMPACT_ATOMS: atom_id res chain seq x y z
N LYS A 1 -38.57 -15.09 -9.49
CA LYS A 1 -39.50 -15.56 -8.42
C LYS A 1 -39.09 -15.08 -7.02
N LYS A 2 -37.84 -15.34 -6.55
CA LYS A 2 -37.36 -14.93 -5.23
C LYS A 2 -37.41 -13.41 -4.98
N GLN A 3 -36.91 -12.58 -5.90
CA GLN A 3 -36.96 -11.11 -5.77
C GLN A 3 -38.39 -10.57 -5.65
N ARG A 4 -39.33 -11.07 -6.46
CA ARG A 4 -40.74 -10.66 -6.40
C ARG A 4 -41.37 -11.04 -5.06
N LEU A 5 -41.01 -12.20 -4.50
CA LEU A 5 -41.45 -12.60 -3.17
C LEU A 5 -40.86 -11.69 -2.09
N PHE A 6 -39.55 -11.40 -2.17
CA PHE A 6 -38.90 -10.42 -1.31
C PHE A 6 -39.60 -9.07 -1.37
N GLY A 7 -39.83 -8.50 -2.55
CA GLY A 7 -40.50 -7.21 -2.72
C GLY A 7 -41.91 -7.18 -2.12
N LYS A 8 -42.67 -8.27 -2.23
CA LYS A 8 -43.99 -8.39 -1.58
C LYS A 8 -43.88 -8.38 -0.05
N ILE A 9 -42.95 -9.16 0.51
CA ILE A 9 -42.72 -9.23 1.95
C ILE A 9 -42.21 -7.88 2.48
N ALA A 10 -41.20 -7.31 1.81
CA ALA A 10 -40.62 -6.02 2.16
C ALA A 10 -41.67 -4.89 2.12
N LEU A 11 -42.58 -4.90 1.14
CA LEU A 11 -43.68 -3.92 1.06
C LEU A 11 -44.68 -4.08 2.22
N ASP A 12 -45.04 -5.30 2.59
CA ASP A 12 -45.94 -5.54 3.74
C ASP A 12 -45.29 -5.06 5.05
N VAL A 13 -44.03 -5.41 5.26
CA VAL A 13 -43.24 -4.96 6.42
C VAL A 13 -43.12 -3.44 6.43
N TYR A 14 -42.80 -2.82 5.28
CA TYR A 14 -42.69 -1.37 5.14
C TYR A 14 -44.00 -0.66 5.49
N LYS A 15 -45.14 -1.16 4.98
CA LYS A 15 -46.46 -0.60 5.31
C LYS A 15 -46.78 -0.69 6.80
N ARG A 16 -46.46 -1.82 7.45
CA ARG A 16 -46.64 -2.00 8.90
C ARG A 16 -45.72 -1.08 9.70
N TYR A 17 -44.47 -0.94 9.26
CA TYR A 17 -43.50 -0.03 9.88
C TYR A 17 -43.96 1.43 9.80
N GLN A 18 -44.39 1.88 8.63
CA GLN A 18 -44.92 3.23 8.43
C GLN A 18 -46.21 3.46 9.22
N LYS A 19 -47.10 2.47 9.29
CA LYS A 19 -48.27 2.53 10.17
C LYS A 19 -47.88 2.65 11.64
N TYR A 20 -46.89 1.88 12.10
CA TYR A 20 -46.39 1.97 13.46
C TYR A 20 -45.84 3.38 13.77
N LEU A 21 -45.01 3.94 12.89
CA LEU A 21 -44.51 5.31 13.05
C LEU A 21 -45.66 6.33 13.14
N TYR A 22 -46.66 6.21 12.26
CA TYR A 22 -47.83 7.07 12.26
C TYR A 22 -48.65 6.98 13.56
N ASP A 23 -48.98 5.76 13.99
CA ASP A 23 -49.78 5.52 15.20
C ASP A 23 -49.04 6.02 16.46
N GLU A 24 -47.72 5.94 16.48
CA GLU A 24 -46.84 6.40 17.56
C GLU A 24 -46.46 7.89 17.46
N GLN A 25 -46.91 8.60 16.41
CA GLN A 25 -46.52 9.99 16.12
C GLN A 25 -44.99 10.20 16.05
N LYS A 26 -44.29 9.22 15.48
CA LYS A 26 -42.83 9.24 15.27
C LYS A 26 -42.53 9.42 13.79
N ILE A 27 -41.35 9.96 13.51
CA ILE A 27 -40.77 10.03 12.17
C ILE A 27 -39.33 9.53 12.24
N ASP A 28 -38.86 8.84 11.19
CA ASP A 28 -37.46 8.45 11.09
C ASP A 28 -36.61 9.52 10.36
N PHE A 29 -35.29 9.29 10.26
CA PHE A 29 -34.39 10.23 9.60
C PHE A 29 -34.67 10.45 8.11
N ASN A 30 -35.21 9.43 7.42
CA ASN A 30 -35.57 9.54 6.00
C ASN A 30 -36.90 10.30 5.85
N ASP A 31 -37.86 10.02 6.72
CA ASP A 31 -39.15 10.72 6.79
C ASP A 31 -38.96 12.22 7.00
N MET A 32 -38.00 12.63 7.83
CA MET A 32 -37.68 14.06 8.01
C MET A 32 -37.39 14.77 6.67
N ILE A 33 -36.61 14.15 5.78
CA ILE A 33 -36.28 14.71 4.47
C ILE A 33 -37.48 14.59 3.53
N ASN A 34 -38.16 13.44 3.51
CA ASN A 34 -39.31 13.22 2.64
C ASN A 34 -40.44 14.21 2.92
N TYR A 35 -40.78 14.41 4.19
CA TYR A 35 -41.79 15.38 4.60
C TYR A 35 -41.35 16.82 4.34
N ALA A 36 -40.07 17.16 4.55
CA ALA A 36 -39.56 18.48 4.20
C ALA A 36 -39.74 18.76 2.69
N VAL A 37 -39.39 17.80 1.82
CA VAL A 37 -39.62 17.89 0.37
C VAL A 37 -41.11 18.07 0.06
N GLU A 38 -41.97 17.27 0.70
CA GLU A 38 -43.42 17.35 0.51
C GLU A 38 -43.98 18.72 0.91
N PHE A 39 -43.58 19.25 2.07
CA PHE A 39 -44.06 20.55 2.56
C PHE A 39 -43.60 21.70 1.67
N VAL A 40 -42.35 21.67 1.20
CA VAL A 40 -41.81 22.67 0.28
C VAL A 40 -42.55 22.63 -1.05
N LYS A 41 -42.78 21.43 -1.62
CA LYS A 41 -43.54 21.25 -2.87
C LYS A 41 -45.00 21.66 -2.74
N LYS A 42 -45.66 21.41 -1.60
CA LYS A 42 -47.06 21.79 -1.35
C LYS A 42 -47.25 23.30 -1.15
N ASN A 43 -46.25 23.99 -0.60
CA ASN A 43 -46.36 25.41 -0.24
C ASN A 43 -45.18 26.24 -0.79
N PRO A 44 -44.92 26.24 -2.11
CA PRO A 44 -43.70 26.82 -2.68
C PRO A 44 -43.57 28.32 -2.37
N GLU A 45 -44.69 29.06 -2.37
CA GLU A 45 -44.71 30.50 -2.05
C GLU A 45 -44.23 30.81 -0.62
N ARG A 46 -44.52 29.93 0.33
CA ARG A 46 -44.09 30.11 1.74
C ARG A 46 -42.58 29.96 1.92
N TYR A 47 -41.96 29.17 1.05
CA TYR A 47 -40.54 28.81 1.14
C TYR A 47 -39.68 29.51 0.10
N ARG A 48 -40.28 30.16 -0.91
CA ARG A 48 -39.58 31.00 -1.87
C ARG A 48 -38.81 32.09 -1.12
N ASN A 49 -37.54 32.24 -1.47
CA ASN A 49 -36.64 33.24 -0.90
C ASN A 49 -36.57 33.22 0.65
N ARG A 50 -36.93 32.09 1.29
CA ARG A 50 -36.82 31.91 2.74
C ARG A 50 -35.37 31.98 3.21
N TYR A 51 -34.46 31.46 2.39
CA TYR A 51 -33.03 31.49 2.61
C TYR A 51 -32.38 32.27 1.48
N SER A 52 -31.46 33.18 1.80
CA SER A 52 -30.66 33.85 0.79
C SER A 52 -29.57 32.95 0.22
N HIS A 53 -29.02 32.05 1.06
CA HIS A 53 -27.94 31.15 0.72
C HIS A 53 -28.17 29.77 1.33
N ILE A 54 -27.81 28.74 0.58
CA ILE A 54 -27.74 27.35 1.02
C ILE A 54 -26.33 26.85 0.80
N LEU A 55 -25.70 26.34 1.85
CA LEU A 55 -24.37 25.78 1.83
C LEU A 55 -24.46 24.27 2.02
N VAL A 56 -23.85 23.50 1.13
CA VAL A 56 -23.84 22.03 1.19
C VAL A 56 -22.39 21.55 1.17
N ASP A 57 -21.97 20.96 2.28
CA ASP A 57 -20.68 20.29 2.36
C ASP A 57 -20.82 18.81 1.95
N GLU A 58 -19.72 18.18 1.55
CA GLU A 58 -19.66 16.79 1.07
C GLU A 58 -20.72 16.49 -0.04
N PHE A 59 -20.90 17.43 -0.97
CA PHE A 59 -21.96 17.38 -2.00
C PHE A 59 -21.92 16.11 -2.86
N GLN A 60 -20.76 15.44 -2.98
CA GLN A 60 -20.65 14.17 -3.70
C GLN A 60 -21.49 13.03 -3.08
N ASP A 61 -21.82 13.12 -1.79
CA ASP A 61 -22.59 12.11 -1.06
C ASP A 61 -24.09 12.47 -0.98
N ILE A 62 -24.56 13.34 -1.87
CA ILE A 62 -25.96 13.75 -1.88
C ILE A 62 -26.86 12.66 -2.49
N SER A 63 -27.99 12.38 -1.84
CA SER A 63 -29.03 11.49 -2.36
C SER A 63 -30.07 12.25 -3.19
N THR A 64 -30.85 11.53 -3.99
CA THR A 64 -31.87 12.16 -4.83
C THR A 64 -32.91 12.94 -4.02
N GLN A 65 -33.33 12.43 -2.86
CA GLN A 65 -34.30 13.12 -2.00
C GLN A 65 -33.75 14.44 -1.43
N ARG A 66 -32.46 14.46 -1.07
CA ARG A 66 -31.79 15.70 -0.63
C ARG A 66 -31.65 16.69 -1.78
N MET A 67 -31.36 16.21 -2.98
CA MET A 67 -31.35 17.04 -4.18
C MET A 67 -32.74 17.62 -4.48
N GLU A 68 -33.80 16.83 -4.37
CA GLU A 68 -35.19 17.31 -4.51
C GLU A 68 -35.53 18.40 -3.47
N LEU A 69 -34.99 18.29 -2.25
CA LEU A 69 -35.14 19.32 -1.22
C LEU A 69 -34.44 20.62 -1.62
N ILE A 70 -33.20 20.54 -2.08
CA ILE A 70 -32.44 21.72 -2.56
C ILE A 70 -33.19 22.41 -3.70
N ASN A 71 -33.67 21.64 -4.69
CA ASN A 71 -34.44 22.18 -5.83
C ASN A 71 -35.74 22.88 -5.40
N GLY A 72 -36.31 22.47 -4.27
CA GLY A 72 -37.45 23.16 -3.67
C GLY A 72 -37.14 24.60 -3.23
N PHE A 73 -35.88 24.90 -2.89
CA PHE A 73 -35.42 26.22 -2.48
C PHE A 73 -34.62 26.97 -3.55
N VAL A 74 -33.92 26.25 -4.42
CA VAL A 74 -33.04 26.77 -5.48
C VAL A 74 -33.64 26.37 -6.82
N ASN A 75 -34.34 27.31 -7.46
CA ASN A 75 -34.97 27.12 -8.77
C ASN A 75 -35.14 28.47 -9.46
N GLU A 76 -35.62 28.46 -10.70
CA GLU A 76 -35.79 29.67 -11.53
C GLU A 76 -36.67 30.76 -10.92
N ARG A 77 -37.48 30.43 -9.89
CA ARG A 77 -38.36 31.37 -9.20
C ARG A 77 -37.80 31.88 -7.88
N SER A 78 -36.56 31.53 -7.53
CA SER A 78 -35.91 31.97 -6.29
C SER A 78 -34.58 32.67 -6.53
N ASP A 79 -34.27 33.62 -5.66
CA ASP A 79 -32.98 34.33 -5.64
C ASP A 79 -31.95 33.64 -4.75
N THR A 80 -32.32 32.50 -4.16
CA THR A 80 -31.48 31.68 -3.27
C THR A 80 -30.20 31.25 -3.99
N LYS A 81 -29.05 31.54 -3.39
CA LYS A 81 -27.75 31.09 -3.90
C LYS A 81 -27.36 29.75 -3.31
N LEU A 82 -26.80 28.87 -4.13
CA LEU A 82 -26.29 27.57 -3.71
C LEU A 82 -24.76 27.59 -3.73
N PHE A 83 -24.15 27.13 -2.65
CA PHE A 83 -22.72 26.93 -2.54
C PHE A 83 -22.45 25.48 -2.12
N CYS A 84 -21.76 24.72 -2.97
CA CYS A 84 -21.47 23.32 -2.72
C CYS A 84 -19.97 23.08 -2.64
N VAL A 85 -19.54 22.24 -1.69
CA VAL A 85 -18.16 21.76 -1.55
C VAL A 85 -18.18 20.23 -1.58
N GLY A 86 -17.18 19.62 -2.22
CA GLY A 86 -17.07 18.16 -2.23
C GLY A 86 -15.93 17.64 -3.09
N ASP A 87 -15.78 16.32 -3.08
CA ASP A 87 -14.74 15.56 -3.79
C ASP A 87 -15.32 14.24 -4.34
N ASP A 88 -15.58 14.20 -5.65
CA ASP A 88 -16.11 13.03 -6.36
C ASP A 88 -15.20 11.77 -6.27
N TRP A 89 -13.89 11.94 -6.04
CA TRP A 89 -12.95 10.84 -5.83
C TRP A 89 -13.19 10.13 -4.49
N GLN A 90 -13.87 10.79 -3.56
CA GLN A 90 -14.25 10.24 -2.24
C GLN A 90 -15.71 9.81 -2.16
N SER A 91 -16.48 9.85 -3.25
CA SER A 91 -17.86 9.35 -3.27
C SER A 91 -17.90 7.83 -3.09
N ILE A 92 -18.25 7.37 -1.88
CA ILE A 92 -18.27 5.95 -1.51
C ILE A 92 -19.59 5.50 -0.86
N TYR A 93 -20.63 6.35 -0.89
CA TYR A 93 -21.92 6.08 -0.27
C TYR A 93 -23.04 5.83 -1.30
N GLN A 94 -22.70 5.30 -2.47
CA GLN A 94 -23.70 4.99 -3.49
C GLN A 94 -24.64 3.85 -3.03
N PHE A 95 -24.12 2.87 -2.29
CA PHE A 95 -24.93 1.81 -1.70
C PHE A 95 -26.02 2.31 -0.73
N THR A 96 -25.90 3.53 -0.17
CA THR A 96 -26.95 4.17 0.64
C THR A 96 -27.85 5.12 -0.15
N GLY A 97 -27.72 5.17 -1.47
CA GLY A 97 -28.54 5.98 -2.37
C GLY A 97 -27.96 7.35 -2.73
N SER A 98 -26.68 7.60 -2.45
CA SER A 98 -25.99 8.80 -2.96
C SER A 98 -25.72 8.69 -4.45
N ASP A 99 -25.74 9.82 -5.15
CA ASP A 99 -25.50 9.86 -6.58
C ASP A 99 -24.54 10.98 -6.96
N VAL A 100 -23.28 10.59 -7.19
CA VAL A 100 -22.22 11.53 -7.54
C VAL A 100 -22.38 12.12 -8.95
N SER A 101 -23.33 11.66 -9.78
CA SER A 101 -23.66 12.37 -11.02
C SER A 101 -24.16 13.78 -10.74
N PHE A 102 -24.83 14.03 -9.61
CA PHE A 102 -25.19 15.38 -9.18
C PHE A 102 -23.97 16.29 -9.01
N PHE A 103 -22.83 15.72 -8.64
CA PHE A 103 -21.57 16.46 -8.50
C PHE A 103 -20.83 16.59 -9.84
N ILE A 104 -20.74 15.52 -10.62
CA ILE A 104 -19.98 15.50 -11.89
C ILE A 104 -20.69 16.35 -12.95
N ASP A 105 -22.01 16.21 -13.06
CA ASP A 105 -22.85 16.90 -14.05
C ASP A 105 -23.58 18.11 -13.42
N PHE A 106 -22.90 18.82 -12.50
CA PHE A 106 -23.51 19.89 -11.69
C PHE A 106 -24.21 20.97 -12.53
N ASP A 107 -23.63 21.32 -13.66
CA ASP A 107 -24.14 22.31 -14.62
C ASP A 107 -25.46 21.90 -15.29
N GLN A 108 -25.74 20.59 -15.39
CA GLN A 108 -27.02 20.07 -15.88
C GLN A 108 -28.14 20.26 -14.86
N PHE A 109 -27.81 20.33 -13.57
CA PHE A 109 -28.79 20.48 -12.49
C PHE A 109 -28.95 21.94 -12.04
N PHE A 110 -27.88 22.73 -12.09
CA PHE A 110 -27.88 24.15 -11.73
C PHE A 110 -27.21 24.98 -12.83
N PRO A 111 -27.98 25.74 -13.63
CA PRO A 111 -27.43 26.49 -14.75
C PRO A 111 -26.56 27.66 -14.27
N HIS A 112 -25.50 27.96 -15.02
CA HIS A 112 -24.50 29.01 -14.74
C HIS A 112 -23.68 28.85 -13.45
N PRO A 113 -23.06 27.67 -13.21
CA PRO A 113 -22.23 27.48 -12.03
C PRO A 113 -20.87 28.18 -12.16
N GLU A 114 -20.40 28.75 -11.06
CA GLU A 114 -19.00 29.14 -10.91
C GLU A 114 -18.24 27.99 -10.22
N ILE A 115 -17.23 27.42 -10.89
CA ILE A 115 -16.48 26.25 -10.39
C ILE A 115 -15.07 26.66 -10.00
N THR A 116 -14.72 26.42 -8.74
CA THR A 116 -13.36 26.65 -8.21
C THR A 116 -12.70 25.33 -7.82
N HIS A 117 -11.54 25.05 -8.39
CA HIS A 117 -10.77 23.83 -8.10
C HIS A 117 -9.69 24.08 -7.04
N LEU A 118 -9.78 23.37 -5.91
CA LEU A 118 -8.74 23.33 -4.88
C LEU A 118 -7.69 22.28 -5.25
N LYS A 119 -6.49 22.72 -5.63
CA LYS A 119 -5.42 21.84 -6.17
C LYS A 119 -4.35 21.45 -5.16
N SER A 120 -4.31 22.09 -3.99
CA SER A 120 -3.26 21.88 -3.00
C SER A 120 -3.69 20.88 -1.92
N ASN A 121 -2.93 19.81 -1.75
CA ASN A 121 -3.07 18.86 -0.65
C ASN A 121 -2.10 19.21 0.49
N TYR A 122 -2.65 19.42 1.67
CA TYR A 122 -1.90 19.77 2.89
C TYR A 122 -1.78 18.60 3.87
N ARG A 123 -2.44 17.47 3.59
CA ARG A 123 -2.52 16.31 4.50
C ARG A 123 -1.37 15.33 4.25
N SER A 124 -1.30 14.84 3.03
CA SER A 124 -0.51 13.67 2.63
C SER A 124 0.75 14.09 1.88
N THR A 125 1.85 13.35 2.08
CA THR A 125 3.12 13.56 1.38
C THR A 125 3.00 13.39 -0.13
N HIS A 126 3.94 13.96 -0.88
CA HIS A 126 4.00 13.83 -2.34
C HIS A 126 3.83 12.39 -2.86
N ASP A 127 4.62 11.41 -2.38
CA ASP A 127 4.56 10.03 -2.88
C ASP A 127 3.17 9.38 -2.68
N ILE A 128 2.52 9.64 -1.55
CA ILE A 128 1.15 9.14 -1.26
C ILE A 128 0.14 9.78 -2.22
N VAL A 129 0.25 11.09 -2.47
CA VAL A 129 -0.67 11.81 -3.37
C VAL A 129 -0.52 11.33 -4.81
N GLU A 130 0.70 11.19 -5.31
CA GLU A 130 0.97 10.68 -6.66
C GLU A 130 0.48 9.24 -6.83
N MET A 131 0.76 8.36 -5.86
CA MET A 131 0.29 6.99 -5.87
C MET A 131 -1.25 6.91 -5.87
N ALA A 132 -1.92 7.69 -5.01
CA ALA A 132 -3.38 7.72 -4.96
C ALA A 132 -3.99 8.33 -6.24
N HIS A 133 -3.30 9.29 -6.87
CA HIS A 133 -3.68 9.86 -8.15
C HIS A 133 -3.59 8.82 -9.28
N SER A 134 -2.49 8.07 -9.37
CA SER A 134 -2.30 6.96 -10.33
C SER A 134 -3.40 5.91 -10.21
N LEU A 135 -3.81 5.58 -8.99
CA LEU A 135 -4.97 4.72 -8.77
C LEU A 135 -6.21 5.36 -9.40
N ILE A 136 -6.67 6.49 -8.87
CA ILE A 136 -7.98 7.05 -9.20
C ILE A 136 -8.13 7.49 -10.66
N SER A 137 -7.04 7.78 -11.37
CA SER A 137 -7.06 8.15 -12.79
C SER A 137 -7.63 7.05 -13.71
N HIS A 138 -7.71 5.79 -13.24
CA HIS A 138 -8.32 4.70 -13.99
C HIS A 138 -9.86 4.74 -14.00
N ASN A 139 -10.50 5.57 -13.17
CA ASN A 139 -11.94 5.80 -13.24
C ASN A 139 -12.28 6.70 -14.43
N LYS A 140 -13.32 6.33 -15.18
CA LYS A 140 -13.72 7.06 -16.39
C LYS A 140 -14.71 8.18 -16.09
N TYR A 141 -15.62 7.95 -15.15
CA TYR A 141 -16.69 8.90 -14.83
C TYR A 141 -16.39 9.65 -13.53
N GLN A 142 -15.59 10.70 -13.67
CA GLN A 142 -15.08 11.55 -12.59
C GLN A 142 -14.70 12.95 -13.11
N VAL A 143 -14.52 13.89 -12.21
CA VAL A 143 -13.94 15.21 -12.54
C VAL A 143 -12.42 15.05 -12.68
N GLU A 144 -11.89 15.42 -13.84
CA GLU A 144 -10.44 15.48 -14.03
C GLU A 144 -9.83 16.64 -13.22
N LYS A 145 -8.87 16.30 -12.35
CA LYS A 145 -8.17 17.29 -11.54
C LYS A 145 -6.74 16.84 -11.25
N VAL A 146 -5.87 17.83 -11.05
CA VAL A 146 -4.46 17.65 -10.70
C VAL A 146 -4.27 18.16 -9.28
N ILE A 147 -3.91 17.25 -8.38
CA ILE A 147 -3.65 17.56 -6.97
C ILE A 147 -2.15 17.57 -6.74
N LYS A 148 -1.65 18.62 -6.09
CA LYS A 148 -0.23 18.78 -5.72
C LYS A 148 -0.10 18.76 -4.21
N SER A 149 0.81 17.94 -3.69
CA SER A 149 1.15 17.98 -2.27
C SER A 149 2.03 19.19 -1.96
N ILE A 150 1.75 19.85 -0.83
CA ILE A 150 2.64 20.86 -0.24
C ILE A 150 3.70 20.20 0.65
N ARG A 151 3.43 18.99 1.16
CA ARG A 151 4.35 18.22 2.00
C ARG A 151 5.40 17.52 1.15
N GLN A 152 6.65 17.94 1.33
CA GLN A 152 7.83 17.31 0.73
C GLN A 152 8.57 16.40 1.71
N ASP A 153 8.18 16.44 2.99
CA ASP A 153 8.61 15.48 3.99
C ASP A 153 7.83 14.18 3.78
N GLY A 154 8.52 13.04 3.81
CA GLY A 154 7.87 11.77 3.52
C GLY A 154 8.81 10.75 2.89
N LEU A 155 8.39 9.50 2.94
CA LEU A 155 9.05 8.41 2.25
C LEU A 155 8.05 7.68 1.38
N ARG A 156 8.58 6.96 0.39
CA ARG A 156 7.79 6.09 -0.46
C ARG A 156 7.01 5.07 0.38
N PRO A 157 5.70 4.91 0.14
CA PRO A 157 4.90 3.89 0.79
C PRO A 157 5.52 2.49 0.69
N LEU A 158 5.35 1.68 1.74
CA LEU A 158 5.86 0.31 1.78
C LEU A 158 4.79 -0.68 1.32
N LEU A 159 5.12 -1.52 0.35
CA LEU A 159 4.32 -2.67 -0.07
C LEU A 159 4.92 -3.95 0.50
N PHE A 160 4.27 -4.58 1.46
CA PHE A 160 4.65 -5.90 1.95
C PHE A 160 3.99 -6.98 1.10
N ARG A 161 4.79 -7.65 0.27
CA ARG A 161 4.35 -8.79 -0.54
C ARG A 161 4.77 -10.10 0.14
N ILE A 162 3.81 -10.74 0.77
CA ILE A 162 4.04 -11.92 1.61
C ILE A 162 3.81 -13.18 0.78
N SER A 163 4.85 -14.01 0.65
CA SER A 163 4.73 -15.35 0.07
C SER A 163 4.10 -16.30 1.07
N ASN A 164 3.16 -17.10 0.61
CA ASN A 164 2.44 -18.03 1.46
C ASN A 164 2.49 -19.44 0.88
N LYS A 165 3.11 -20.37 1.61
CA LYS A 165 3.15 -21.79 1.23
C LYS A 165 1.92 -22.58 1.69
N ALA A 166 1.13 -22.06 2.63
CA ALA A 166 0.07 -22.78 3.30
C ALA A 166 -1.32 -22.32 2.82
N SER A 167 -1.93 -23.04 1.88
CA SER A 167 -3.31 -22.87 1.41
C SER A 167 -3.69 -21.47 0.89
N PHE A 168 -4.25 -21.46 -0.33
CA PHE A 168 -4.86 -20.31 -1.01
C PHE A 168 -5.84 -19.48 -0.15
N TYR A 169 -6.33 -20.03 0.98
CA TYR A 169 -7.27 -19.39 1.89
C TYR A 169 -6.66 -18.75 3.15
N SER A 170 -5.37 -18.94 3.43
CA SER A 170 -4.72 -18.24 4.56
C SER A 170 -4.30 -16.83 4.12
N LYS A 171 -5.30 -15.99 3.88
CA LYS A 171 -5.16 -14.54 3.70
C LYS A 171 -4.19 -13.95 4.74
N ILE A 172 -3.38 -12.93 4.36
CA ILE A 172 -2.28 -12.24 5.08
C ILE A 172 -2.05 -12.70 6.53
N PRO A 173 -0.83 -13.17 6.89
CA PRO A 173 -0.53 -13.49 8.28
C PRO A 173 -0.64 -12.22 9.13
N LEU A 174 -1.71 -12.14 9.95
CA LEU A 174 -1.96 -11.02 10.86
C LEU A 174 -0.74 -10.73 11.76
N ASN A 175 0.11 -11.73 11.99
CA ASN A 175 1.40 -11.61 12.68
C ASN A 175 2.31 -10.53 12.08
N TRP A 176 2.30 -10.31 10.76
CA TRP A 176 3.07 -9.24 10.14
C TRP A 176 2.54 -7.86 10.51
N ALA A 177 1.22 -7.68 10.43
CA ALA A 177 0.58 -6.42 10.80
C ALA A 177 0.73 -6.15 12.31
N PHE A 178 0.52 -7.17 13.15
CA PHE A 178 0.78 -7.14 14.58
C PHE A 178 2.23 -6.74 14.89
N GLY A 179 3.18 -7.40 14.22
CA GLY A 179 4.61 -7.12 14.36
C GLY A 179 4.97 -5.70 13.96
N LEU A 180 4.38 -5.19 12.88
CA LEU A 180 4.57 -3.82 12.44
C LEU A 180 4.04 -2.84 13.47
N ILE A 181 2.82 -3.03 13.96
CA ILE A 181 2.23 -2.17 15.00
C ILE A 181 3.13 -2.18 16.24
N LYS A 182 3.53 -3.36 16.72
CA LYS A 182 4.45 -3.49 17.85
C LYS A 182 5.73 -2.71 17.61
N LYS A 183 6.36 -2.90 16.45
CA LYS A 183 7.63 -2.25 16.13
C LYS A 183 7.49 -0.73 16.03
N LEU A 184 6.38 -0.21 15.49
CA LEU A 184 6.10 1.23 15.47
C LEU A 184 6.02 1.78 16.90
N LEU A 185 5.30 1.11 17.80
CA LEU A 185 5.23 1.50 19.21
C LEU A 185 6.60 1.43 19.91
N ASP A 186 7.39 0.37 19.65
CA ASP A 186 8.72 0.20 20.21
C ASP A 186 9.69 1.33 19.75
N GLU A 187 9.48 1.88 18.55
CA GLU A 187 10.20 3.04 18.02
C GLU A 187 9.63 4.39 18.49
N GLY A 188 8.66 4.38 19.41
CA GLY A 188 8.10 5.59 20.03
C GLY A 188 6.99 6.27 19.22
N VAL A 189 6.39 5.60 18.23
CA VAL A 189 5.22 6.13 17.53
C VAL A 189 4.03 6.17 18.49
N GLU A 190 3.38 7.33 18.58
CA GLU A 190 2.19 7.49 19.40
C GLU A 190 1.05 6.57 18.92
N PRO A 191 0.38 5.84 19.82
CA PRO A 191 -0.70 4.91 19.45
C PRO A 191 -1.82 5.56 18.62
N ALA A 192 -2.18 6.80 18.96
CA ALA A 192 -3.23 7.56 18.27
C ALA A 192 -2.88 7.89 16.82
N ASP A 193 -1.58 7.87 16.48
CA ASP A 193 -1.07 8.12 15.15
C ASP A 193 -1.03 6.86 14.27
N ILE A 194 -1.39 5.69 14.82
CA ILE A 194 -1.52 4.43 14.08
C ILE A 194 -2.99 4.14 13.78
N MET A 195 -3.27 3.93 12.49
CA MET A 195 -4.57 3.51 11.99
C MET A 195 -4.45 2.28 11.10
N VAL A 196 -5.25 1.26 11.36
CA VAL A 196 -5.29 0.00 10.61
C VAL A 196 -6.62 -0.10 9.88
N LEU A 197 -6.53 -0.27 8.57
CA LEU A 197 -7.64 -0.32 7.64
C LEU A 197 -7.73 -1.66 6.93
N SER A 198 -8.94 -2.10 6.63
CA SER A 198 -9.24 -3.24 5.75
C SER A 198 -10.58 -2.99 5.07
N ARG A 199 -10.89 -3.74 4.00
CA ARG A 199 -12.21 -3.70 3.37
C ARG A 199 -13.32 -4.13 4.33
N PHE A 200 -13.05 -5.09 5.20
CA PHE A 200 -14.02 -5.69 6.13
C PHE A 200 -13.50 -5.75 7.57
N ASN A 201 -14.41 -5.60 8.53
CA ASN A 201 -14.05 -5.57 9.95
C ASN A 201 -13.63 -6.93 10.52
N ARG A 202 -13.98 -8.06 9.89
CA ARG A 202 -13.81 -9.39 10.50
C ARG A 202 -12.36 -9.64 10.95
N ARG A 203 -11.40 -9.35 10.06
CA ARG A 203 -9.98 -9.59 10.31
C ARG A 203 -9.35 -8.51 11.17
N LEU A 204 -9.84 -7.28 11.05
CA LEU A 204 -9.43 -6.18 11.91
C LEU A 204 -9.73 -6.49 13.37
N LYS A 205 -10.90 -7.07 13.67
CA LYS A 205 -11.25 -7.47 15.04
C LYS A 205 -10.31 -8.54 15.60
N ASP A 206 -9.91 -9.52 14.80
CA ASP A 206 -8.96 -10.55 15.25
C ASP A 206 -7.62 -9.92 15.63
N LEU A 207 -7.11 -9.00 14.81
CA LEU A 207 -5.87 -8.25 15.08
C LEU A 207 -6.01 -7.28 16.26
N GLU A 208 -7.14 -6.58 16.37
CA GLU A 208 -7.46 -5.70 17.48
C GLU A 208 -7.44 -6.47 18.80
N ILE A 209 -8.11 -7.62 18.88
CA ILE A 209 -8.08 -8.48 20.07
C ILE A 209 -6.64 -8.94 20.38
N GLN A 210 -5.87 -9.33 19.36
CA GLN A 210 -4.48 -9.75 19.53
C GLN A 210 -3.59 -8.63 20.09
N CYS A 211 -3.70 -7.41 19.54
CA CYS A 211 -3.00 -6.23 20.03
C CYS A 211 -3.39 -5.92 21.49
N GLY A 212 -4.67 -6.01 21.83
CA GLY A 212 -5.17 -5.71 23.18
C GLY A 212 -4.68 -6.74 24.20
N ALA A 213 -4.70 -8.02 23.83
CA ALA A 213 -4.14 -9.10 24.65
C ALA A 213 -2.62 -8.97 24.88
N ALA A 214 -1.90 -8.32 23.94
CA ALA A 214 -0.49 -7.99 24.09
C ALA A 214 -0.22 -6.70 24.88
N GLY A 215 -1.26 -6.05 25.43
CA GLY A 215 -1.14 -4.82 26.19
C GLY A 215 -0.93 -3.57 25.35
N MET A 216 -1.15 -3.62 24.03
CA MET A 216 -1.06 -2.43 23.19
C MET A 216 -2.26 -1.50 23.44
N PRO A 217 -2.07 -0.18 23.49
CA PRO A 217 -3.15 0.78 23.71
C PRO A 217 -4.07 0.89 22.50
N ILE A 218 -5.25 0.29 22.59
CA ILE A 218 -6.28 0.31 21.54
C ILE A 218 -7.34 1.34 21.87
N LYS A 219 -7.88 2.00 20.84
CA LYS A 219 -9.00 2.91 21.00
C LYS A 219 -10.30 2.14 21.32
N GLU A 220 -10.78 2.25 22.55
CA GLU A 220 -12.08 1.71 22.94
C GLU A 220 -13.27 2.40 22.25
N GLN A 221 -14.40 1.70 22.22
CA GLN A 221 -15.63 2.24 21.64
C GLN A 221 -16.13 3.45 22.44
N GLY A 222 -16.35 4.57 21.76
CA GLY A 222 -16.79 5.83 22.40
C GLY A 222 -15.66 6.66 23.01
N ALA A 223 -14.45 6.12 23.11
CA ALA A 223 -13.29 6.88 23.59
C ALA A 223 -12.85 7.96 22.58
N PRO A 224 -12.17 9.03 23.05
CA PRO A 224 -11.59 10.06 22.19
C PRO A 224 -10.66 9.47 21.11
N ARG A 225 -10.50 10.17 19.99
CA ARG A 225 -9.61 9.73 18.90
C ARG A 225 -8.14 9.59 19.31
N SER A 226 -7.74 10.24 20.40
CA SER A 226 -6.39 10.24 20.96
C SER A 226 -6.09 9.07 21.89
N SER A 227 -7.05 8.16 22.13
CA SER A 227 -6.93 7.17 23.21
C SER A 227 -6.16 5.89 22.84
N GLY A 228 -5.80 5.68 21.58
CA GLY A 228 -5.10 4.46 21.16
C GLY A 228 -5.15 4.19 19.65
N ILE A 229 -4.65 3.01 19.27
CA ILE A 229 -4.62 2.52 17.88
C ILE A 229 -6.04 2.35 17.36
N ARG A 230 -6.27 2.75 16.11
CA ARG A 230 -7.61 2.79 15.49
C ARG A 230 -7.76 1.70 14.44
N PHE A 231 -8.76 0.83 14.58
CA PHE A 231 -9.09 -0.22 13.61
C PHE A 231 -10.42 0.08 12.92
N TYR A 232 -10.40 0.40 11.63
CA TYR A 232 -11.61 0.77 10.87
C TYR A 232 -11.72 0.02 9.55
N SER A 233 -12.93 -0.31 9.12
CA SER A 233 -13.14 -0.57 7.70
C SER A 233 -12.84 0.69 6.89
N ALA A 234 -12.41 0.55 5.64
CA ALA A 234 -12.16 1.69 4.74
C ALA A 234 -13.37 2.66 4.66
N HIS A 235 -14.59 2.15 4.72
CA HIS A 235 -15.80 2.97 4.75
C HIS A 235 -15.92 3.83 6.02
N LYS A 236 -15.58 3.26 7.18
CA LYS A 236 -15.68 3.95 8.47
C LYS A 236 -14.55 4.95 8.70
N SER A 237 -13.48 4.89 7.91
CA SER A 237 -12.34 5.79 8.04
C SER A 237 -12.53 7.12 7.29
N LYS A 238 -13.58 7.26 6.45
CA LYS A 238 -13.87 8.54 5.79
C LYS A 238 -14.00 9.66 6.84
N GLY A 239 -13.34 10.80 6.57
CA GLY A 239 -13.26 11.93 7.50
C GLY A 239 -12.28 11.74 8.69
N SER A 240 -11.52 10.64 8.74
CA SER A 240 -10.41 10.45 9.67
C SER A 240 -9.05 10.57 8.96
N GLU A 241 -7.97 10.64 9.74
CA GLU A 241 -6.59 10.74 9.26
C GLU A 241 -5.60 10.30 10.35
N SER A 242 -4.42 9.83 9.95
CA SER A 242 -3.34 9.34 10.83
C SER A 242 -1.96 9.56 10.21
N GLU A 243 -0.92 9.75 11.01
CA GLU A 243 0.47 9.77 10.50
C GLU A 243 0.85 8.42 9.87
N HIS A 244 0.49 7.31 10.52
CA HIS A 244 0.72 5.95 10.06
C HIS A 244 -0.59 5.25 9.69
N VAL A 245 -0.71 4.81 8.44
CA VAL A 245 -1.84 4.00 7.99
C VAL A 245 -1.35 2.66 7.45
N ILE A 246 -1.92 1.59 7.99
CA ILE A 246 -1.67 0.21 7.58
C ILE A 246 -2.93 -0.30 6.88
N VAL A 247 -2.83 -0.66 5.60
CA VAL A 247 -3.95 -1.20 4.82
C VAL A 247 -3.75 -2.70 4.59
N LEU A 248 -4.69 -3.48 5.10
CA LEU A 248 -4.69 -4.94 5.06
C LEU A 248 -5.63 -5.47 3.99
N ASP A 249 -5.44 -6.76 3.68
CA ASP A 249 -6.26 -7.57 2.78
C ASP A 249 -6.37 -7.00 1.35
N ILE A 250 -5.28 -6.41 0.83
CA ILE A 250 -5.21 -5.98 -0.57
C ILE A 250 -4.88 -7.19 -1.46
N VAL A 251 -5.85 -8.07 -1.58
CA VAL A 251 -5.80 -9.34 -2.31
C VAL A 251 -7.01 -9.47 -3.23
N SER A 252 -6.95 -10.38 -4.20
CA SER A 252 -8.10 -10.80 -5.01
C SER A 252 -9.02 -11.77 -4.27
N GLY A 253 -10.21 -12.00 -4.82
CA GLY A 253 -11.22 -12.93 -4.31
C GLY A 253 -12.40 -12.25 -3.61
N LEU A 254 -13.37 -13.06 -3.20
CA LEU A 254 -14.68 -12.62 -2.67
C LEU A 254 -14.60 -11.57 -1.56
N TYR A 255 -13.63 -11.66 -0.67
CA TYR A 255 -13.46 -10.75 0.46
C TYR A 255 -12.18 -9.89 0.34
N GLY A 256 -11.66 -9.78 -0.88
CA GLY A 256 -10.51 -8.97 -1.22
C GLY A 256 -10.84 -7.49 -1.30
N PHE A 257 -9.93 -6.75 -1.90
CA PHE A 257 -10.09 -5.32 -2.14
C PHE A 257 -9.62 -5.05 -3.58
N PRO A 258 -10.50 -5.07 -4.59
CA PRO A 258 -11.96 -4.90 -4.48
C PRO A 258 -12.69 -6.16 -3.98
N CYS A 259 -13.86 -5.95 -3.37
CA CYS A 259 -14.78 -7.02 -3.04
C CYS A 259 -15.40 -7.64 -4.31
N GLU A 260 -15.23 -8.94 -4.55
CA GLU A 260 -15.83 -9.58 -5.74
C GLU A 260 -17.25 -10.13 -5.50
N ILE A 261 -17.79 -9.99 -4.28
CA ILE A 261 -19.18 -10.35 -3.99
C ILE A 261 -20.11 -9.41 -4.76
N GLN A 262 -20.91 -9.99 -5.66
CA GLN A 262 -21.92 -9.23 -6.39
C GLN A 262 -23.09 -8.88 -5.46
N ASP A 263 -23.50 -7.61 -5.54
CA ASP A 263 -24.72 -7.15 -4.90
C ASP A 263 -25.93 -7.96 -5.37
N SER A 264 -26.90 -8.13 -4.48
CA SER A 264 -28.18 -8.71 -4.89
C SER A 264 -28.85 -7.75 -5.87
N SER A 265 -29.31 -8.30 -7.00
CA SER A 265 -30.07 -7.57 -8.03
C SER A 265 -31.38 -6.94 -7.54
N VAL A 266 -31.77 -7.15 -6.28
CA VAL A 266 -32.84 -6.39 -5.64
C VAL A 266 -32.43 -4.93 -5.36
N LEU A 267 -31.14 -4.66 -5.14
CA LEU A 267 -30.61 -3.32 -4.91
C LEU A 267 -30.63 -2.49 -6.19
N ASP A 268 -30.53 -3.13 -7.36
CA ASP A 268 -30.64 -2.46 -8.66
C ASP A 268 -31.98 -1.72 -8.81
N LEU A 269 -33.07 -2.25 -8.23
CA LEU A 269 -34.38 -1.61 -8.26
C LEU A 269 -34.44 -0.33 -7.43
N ALA A 270 -33.53 -0.16 -6.46
CA ALA A 270 -33.44 1.03 -5.62
C ALA A 270 -32.49 2.10 -6.22
N ARG A 271 -31.65 1.73 -7.19
CA ARG A 271 -30.70 2.64 -7.85
C ARG A 271 -31.38 3.33 -9.02
N ARG A 272 -31.54 4.66 -8.97
CA ARG A 272 -32.14 5.45 -10.06
C ARG A 272 -31.21 5.58 -11.28
N ASN A 273 -29.89 5.63 -11.04
CA ASN A 273 -28.86 5.73 -12.08
C ASN A 273 -27.89 4.55 -11.98
N ASN A 274 -27.83 3.73 -13.02
CA ASN A 274 -27.07 2.46 -13.04
C ASN A 274 -25.79 2.54 -13.87
N THR A 275 -25.24 3.75 -14.03
CA THR A 275 -24.17 4.06 -14.99
C THR A 275 -22.75 3.75 -14.50
N LYS A 276 -22.57 3.36 -13.22
CA LYS A 276 -21.24 3.22 -12.62
C LYS A 276 -20.81 1.77 -12.45
N SER A 277 -19.57 1.51 -12.84
CA SER A 277 -18.92 0.22 -12.66
C SER A 277 -18.57 0.01 -11.18
N HIS A 278 -18.94 -1.14 -10.63
CA HIS A 278 -18.60 -1.56 -9.26
C HIS A 278 -17.10 -1.39 -8.96
N ILE A 279 -16.24 -1.61 -9.96
CA ILE A 279 -14.79 -1.44 -9.78
C ILE A 279 -14.40 0.01 -9.49
N GLU A 280 -15.10 0.99 -10.06
CA GLU A 280 -14.80 2.40 -9.83
C GLU A 280 -15.19 2.83 -8.41
N GLU A 281 -16.27 2.27 -7.86
CA GLU A 281 -16.69 2.50 -6.47
C GLU A 281 -15.67 1.89 -5.50
N GLU A 282 -15.27 0.64 -5.70
CA GLU A 282 -14.22 0.02 -4.88
C GLU A 282 -12.88 0.76 -5.04
N ARG A 283 -12.58 1.31 -6.21
CA ARG A 283 -11.38 2.14 -6.40
C ARG A 283 -11.45 3.46 -5.63
N ARG A 284 -12.60 4.15 -5.61
CA ARG A 284 -12.83 5.33 -4.75
C ARG A 284 -12.66 4.98 -3.28
N LEU A 285 -13.17 3.81 -2.87
CA LEU A 285 -12.99 3.32 -1.51
C LEU A 285 -11.52 3.06 -1.17
N PHE A 286 -10.76 2.49 -2.10
CA PHE A 286 -9.33 2.27 -1.90
C PHE A 286 -8.58 3.60 -1.86
N TYR A 287 -8.88 4.54 -2.76
CA TYR A 287 -8.40 5.92 -2.72
C TYR A 287 -8.66 6.57 -1.35
N VAL A 288 -9.87 6.44 -0.81
CA VAL A 288 -10.20 6.94 0.54
C VAL A 288 -9.28 6.30 1.59
N ALA A 289 -9.05 4.98 1.54
CA ALA A 289 -8.18 4.29 2.49
C ALA A 289 -6.72 4.78 2.43
N LEU A 290 -6.15 4.92 1.23
CA LEU A 290 -4.77 5.39 1.03
C LEU A 290 -4.58 6.83 1.51
N THR A 291 -5.55 7.71 1.20
CA THR A 291 -5.52 9.14 1.55
C THR A 291 -5.85 9.44 3.02
N ARG A 292 -6.07 8.42 3.86
CA ARG A 292 -6.11 8.60 5.32
C ARG A 292 -4.70 8.82 5.90
N SER A 293 -3.67 8.41 5.16
CA SER A 293 -2.27 8.54 5.59
C SER A 293 -1.75 9.95 5.38
N LYS A 294 -1.11 10.50 6.41
CA LYS A 294 -0.43 11.79 6.34
C LYS A 294 1.04 11.65 5.93
N LYS A 295 1.79 10.71 6.53
CA LYS A 295 3.25 10.56 6.31
C LYS A 295 3.67 9.15 5.89
N PHE A 296 3.17 8.12 6.57
CA PHE A 296 3.62 6.75 6.37
C PHE A 296 2.47 5.82 6.02
N LEU A 297 2.61 5.14 4.89
CA LEU A 297 1.63 4.20 4.37
C LEU A 297 2.26 2.82 4.18
N TYR A 298 1.57 1.80 4.71
CA TYR A 298 1.97 0.41 4.63
C TYR A 298 0.83 -0.39 4.00
N VAL A 299 1.08 -1.10 2.91
CA VAL A 299 0.08 -1.92 2.21
C VAL A 299 0.50 -3.38 2.27
N PHE A 300 -0.42 -4.26 2.67
CA PHE A 300 -0.17 -5.69 2.73
C PHE A 300 -0.91 -6.43 1.63
N THR A 301 -0.17 -7.24 0.87
CA THR A 301 -0.69 -8.15 -0.15
C THR A 301 -0.06 -9.54 -0.05
N VAL A 302 -0.61 -10.51 -0.77
CA VAL A 302 -0.15 -11.91 -0.79
C VAL A 302 0.31 -12.25 -2.20
N GLN A 303 1.49 -12.86 -2.30
CA GLN A 303 2.07 -13.25 -3.58
C GLN A 303 1.20 -14.28 -4.30
N GLY A 304 0.83 -14.00 -5.54
CA GLY A 304 0.00 -14.86 -6.38
C GLY A 304 -1.51 -14.72 -6.15
N SER A 305 -1.94 -13.82 -5.25
CA SER A 305 -3.34 -13.44 -5.04
C SER A 305 -3.48 -11.94 -4.84
N GLU A 306 -2.64 -11.15 -5.50
CA GLU A 306 -2.67 -9.70 -5.44
C GLU A 306 -4.03 -9.15 -5.91
N SER A 307 -4.41 -8.01 -5.34
CA SER A 307 -5.50 -7.21 -5.92
C SER A 307 -5.06 -6.64 -7.26
N LEU A 308 -6.02 -6.51 -8.18
CA LEU A 308 -5.80 -5.79 -9.44
C LEU A 308 -5.37 -4.32 -9.24
N PHE A 309 -5.68 -3.72 -8.08
CA PHE A 309 -5.24 -2.36 -7.78
C PHE A 309 -3.75 -2.27 -7.44
N ILE A 310 -3.07 -3.39 -7.15
CA ILE A 310 -1.63 -3.37 -6.84
C ILE A 310 -0.81 -2.90 -8.05
N GLU A 311 -1.15 -3.37 -9.25
CA GLU A 311 -0.46 -2.98 -10.49
C GLU A 311 -0.57 -1.46 -10.75
N GLU A 312 -1.68 -0.84 -10.34
CA GLU A 312 -1.94 0.60 -10.50
C GLU A 312 -1.10 1.49 -9.54
N ILE A 313 -0.59 0.93 -8.43
CA ILE A 313 0.12 1.70 -7.38
C ILE A 313 1.58 1.27 -7.14
N GLU A 314 1.94 0.02 -7.44
CA GLU A 314 3.28 -0.56 -7.16
C GLU A 314 4.45 0.29 -7.66
N PRO A 315 4.40 0.96 -8.84
CA PRO A 315 5.51 1.81 -9.31
C PRO A 315 5.89 2.96 -8.36
N PHE A 316 4.97 3.35 -7.47
CA PHE A 316 5.15 4.43 -6.50
C PHE A 316 5.55 3.93 -5.10
N MET A 317 5.72 2.62 -4.94
CA MET A 317 5.97 1.98 -3.64
C MET A 317 7.34 1.33 -3.57
N THR A 318 7.87 1.19 -2.36
CA THR A 318 9.03 0.33 -2.08
C THR A 318 8.52 -1.05 -1.66
N CYS A 319 8.83 -2.07 -2.45
CA CYS A 319 8.35 -3.43 -2.22
C CYS A 319 9.30 -4.20 -1.27
N VAL A 320 8.72 -4.79 -0.22
CA VAL A 320 9.39 -5.67 0.74
C VAL A 320 8.85 -7.09 0.55
N TYR A 321 9.71 -7.97 0.03
CA TYR A 321 9.38 -9.38 -0.13
C TYR A 321 9.64 -10.12 1.18
N ALA A 322 8.66 -10.92 1.57
CA ALA A 322 8.66 -11.62 2.84
C ALA A 322 8.21 -13.07 2.66
N SER A 323 8.82 -14.00 3.38
CA SER A 323 8.28 -15.36 3.53
C SER A 323 7.35 -15.44 4.73
N SER A 324 6.33 -16.30 4.63
CA SER A 324 5.47 -16.66 5.76
C SER A 324 6.23 -17.32 6.91
N ASP A 325 7.43 -17.82 6.65
CA ASP A 325 8.25 -18.61 7.55
C ASP A 325 9.02 -17.68 8.52
N TYR A 326 8.38 -17.27 9.63
CA TYR A 326 8.98 -16.74 10.88
C TYR A 326 10.22 -15.81 10.80
N GLN A 327 10.26 -14.86 9.87
CA GLN A 327 11.33 -13.84 9.80
C GLN A 327 10.83 -12.39 9.86
N TRP A 328 9.55 -12.19 10.18
CA TRP A 328 8.95 -10.86 10.21
C TRP A 328 9.61 -9.94 11.24
N GLU A 329 9.99 -10.45 12.42
CA GLU A 329 10.69 -9.66 13.44
C GLU A 329 12.02 -9.08 12.92
N LEU A 330 12.83 -9.91 12.25
CA LEU A 330 14.12 -9.51 11.68
C LEU A 330 13.95 -8.50 10.55
N ILE A 331 12.98 -8.75 9.65
CA ILE A 331 12.69 -7.85 8.53
C ILE A 331 12.22 -6.50 9.08
N LEU A 332 11.21 -6.48 9.96
CA LEU A 332 10.72 -5.22 10.52
C LEU A 332 11.78 -4.49 11.34
N ALA A 333 12.61 -5.20 12.11
CA ALA A 333 13.72 -4.60 12.85
C ALA A 333 14.77 -3.94 11.94
N LYS A 334 14.97 -4.46 10.73
CA LYS A 334 15.87 -3.88 9.73
C LYS A 334 15.25 -2.68 9.01
N TYR A 335 14.02 -2.82 8.54
CA TYR A 335 13.40 -1.85 7.63
C TYR A 335 12.70 -0.68 8.35
N ILE A 336 11.99 -0.94 9.46
CA ILE A 336 11.15 0.08 10.09
C ILE A 336 11.96 1.21 10.74
N PRO A 337 13.01 0.95 11.55
CA PRO A 337 13.79 2.04 12.11
C PRO A 337 14.45 2.91 11.03
N ALA A 338 15.03 2.29 9.99
CA ALA A 338 15.62 3.01 8.87
C ALA A 338 14.58 3.87 8.11
N TYR A 339 13.36 3.36 7.98
CA TYR A 339 12.23 4.07 7.36
C TYR A 339 11.71 5.22 8.25
N LEU A 340 11.63 5.08 9.57
CA LEU A 340 11.13 6.15 10.43
C LEU A 340 12.13 7.30 10.59
N HIS A 341 13.43 6.99 10.68
CA HIS A 341 14.49 7.95 10.98
C HIS A 341 15.17 8.53 9.72
N GLU A 342 14.44 8.55 8.59
CA GLU A 342 14.81 9.23 7.33
C GLU A 342 16.18 8.83 6.74
N TYR A 343 16.54 7.54 6.80
CA TYR A 343 17.63 7.05 5.94
C TYR A 343 17.11 6.89 4.50
N LYS A 344 17.51 7.83 3.62
CA LYS A 344 17.31 7.74 2.16
C LYS A 344 17.96 6.49 1.53
N ASP A 345 18.86 5.83 2.25
CA ASP A 345 19.49 4.56 1.88
C ASP A 345 18.87 3.36 2.63
N LEU A 346 17.58 3.12 2.43
CA LEU A 346 17.05 1.76 2.51
C LEU A 346 17.67 0.97 1.34
N GLY A 347 18.87 0.47 1.57
CA GLY A 347 19.77 -0.12 0.59
C GLY A 347 19.08 -1.00 -0.44
N THR A 348 19.16 -0.52 -1.69
CA THR A 348 18.91 -1.17 -2.98
C THR A 348 17.53 -1.78 -3.20
N GLN A 349 16.81 -1.14 -4.14
CA GLN A 349 15.77 -1.74 -4.98
C GLN A 349 16.09 -3.20 -5.33
N PRO A 350 15.09 -4.09 -5.52
CA PRO A 350 15.34 -5.42 -6.05
C PRO A 350 16.17 -5.28 -7.32
N LEU A 351 17.40 -5.81 -7.32
CA LEU A 351 18.28 -5.78 -8.48
C LEU A 351 17.56 -6.51 -9.62
N LEU A 352 17.21 -5.76 -10.67
CA LEU A 352 16.56 -6.32 -11.85
C LEU A 352 17.62 -6.93 -12.76
N CYS A 353 17.26 -8.04 -13.39
CA CYS A 353 18.10 -8.70 -14.38
C CYS A 353 18.24 -7.79 -15.61
N PRO A 354 19.45 -7.34 -15.98
CA PRO A 354 19.65 -6.45 -17.12
C PRO A 354 19.40 -7.13 -18.48
N ARG A 355 19.04 -8.41 -18.49
CA ARG A 355 18.68 -9.15 -19.72
C ARG A 355 17.17 -9.28 -19.93
N CYS A 356 16.37 -9.28 -18.86
CA CYS A 356 14.94 -9.58 -18.98
C CYS A 356 14.06 -8.87 -17.95
N ASP A 357 14.63 -7.94 -17.17
CA ASP A 357 13.99 -7.11 -16.14
C ASP A 357 13.30 -7.87 -15.00
N ARG A 358 13.46 -9.19 -14.94
CA ARG A 358 13.00 -10.04 -13.82
C ARG A 358 13.94 -9.89 -12.62
N ILE A 359 13.42 -10.07 -11.41
CA ILE A 359 14.17 -9.88 -10.16
C ILE A 359 15.34 -10.88 -10.05
N LEU A 360 16.50 -10.41 -9.57
CA LEU A 360 17.62 -11.25 -9.16
C LEU A 360 17.42 -11.69 -7.70
N THR A 361 17.53 -12.99 -7.43
CA THR A 361 17.36 -13.58 -6.10
C THR A 361 18.60 -14.35 -5.68
N GLU A 362 18.93 -14.36 -4.40
CA GLU A 362 20.09 -15.05 -3.87
C GLU A 362 19.96 -16.57 -4.03
N ARG A 363 21.01 -17.20 -4.54
CA ARG A 363 21.12 -18.64 -4.79
C ARG A 363 22.52 -19.11 -4.40
N THR A 364 22.60 -20.32 -3.89
CA THR A 364 23.88 -20.94 -3.52
C THR A 364 24.37 -21.86 -4.62
N GLY A 365 25.58 -21.62 -5.13
CA GLY A 365 26.23 -22.46 -6.14
C GLY A 365 27.52 -23.11 -5.64
N LYS A 366 28.19 -23.86 -6.52
CA LYS A 366 29.50 -24.50 -6.22
C LYS A 366 30.63 -23.51 -5.87
N TYR A 367 30.42 -22.22 -6.10
CA TYR A 367 31.42 -21.15 -5.90
C TYR A 367 31.00 -20.10 -4.85
N GLY A 368 29.94 -20.39 -4.08
CA GLY A 368 29.37 -19.46 -3.10
C GLY A 368 27.99 -18.94 -3.51
N ASP A 369 27.51 -17.97 -2.75
CA ASP A 369 26.22 -17.30 -2.99
C ASP A 369 26.35 -16.28 -4.14
N PHE A 370 25.32 -16.23 -4.97
CA PHE A 370 25.20 -15.33 -6.11
C PHE A 370 23.74 -14.91 -6.27
N LEU A 371 23.47 -13.76 -6.90
CA LEU A 371 22.11 -13.40 -7.30
C LEU A 371 21.81 -14.00 -8.68
N GLY A 372 20.89 -14.95 -8.77
CA GLY A 372 20.42 -15.53 -10.02
C GLY A 372 19.07 -14.99 -10.45
N CYS A 373 18.86 -14.81 -11.75
CA CYS A 373 17.56 -14.40 -12.29
C CYS A 373 16.44 -15.37 -11.87
N THR A 374 15.30 -14.82 -11.45
CA THR A 374 14.09 -15.61 -11.17
C THR A 374 13.53 -16.29 -12.43
N GLY A 375 13.88 -15.78 -13.62
CA GLY A 375 13.52 -16.34 -14.92
C GLY A 375 14.30 -17.58 -15.36
N TYR A 376 15.17 -18.16 -14.52
CA TYR A 376 15.85 -19.42 -14.86
C TYR A 376 14.83 -20.58 -15.02
N PRO A 377 14.92 -21.43 -16.05
CA PRO A 377 16.05 -21.59 -16.98
C PRO A 377 16.02 -20.72 -18.24
N GLU A 378 14.94 -19.99 -18.49
CA GLU A 378 14.78 -19.15 -19.70
C GLU A 378 15.75 -17.96 -19.72
N CYS A 379 16.15 -17.47 -18.55
CA CYS A 379 17.20 -16.47 -18.37
C CYS A 379 18.23 -16.97 -17.35
N ASP A 380 19.45 -17.22 -17.81
CA ASP A 380 20.57 -17.76 -17.02
C ASP A 380 21.47 -16.67 -16.42
N TYR A 381 21.03 -15.41 -16.42
CA TYR A 381 21.83 -14.31 -15.90
C TYR A 381 22.08 -14.48 -14.40
N ILE A 382 23.35 -14.29 -14.04
CA ILE A 382 23.84 -14.29 -12.66
C ILE A 382 24.58 -12.98 -12.39
N TYR A 383 24.44 -12.49 -11.16
CA TYR A 383 25.14 -11.34 -10.62
C TYR A 383 25.87 -11.77 -9.35
N ASP A 384 27.19 -11.68 -9.38
CA ASP A 384 28.02 -12.10 -8.25
C ASP A 384 27.97 -11.04 -7.14
N LEU A 385 27.59 -11.47 -5.93
CA LEU A 385 27.67 -10.65 -4.73
C LEU A 385 29.15 -10.46 -4.38
N VAL A 386 29.59 -9.20 -4.37
CA VAL A 386 30.97 -8.83 -4.05
C VAL A 386 31.04 -8.53 -2.55
N ASP A 387 31.74 -9.37 -1.80
CA ASP A 387 32.09 -9.14 -0.39
C ASP A 387 33.18 -8.06 -0.33
N GLU A 388 33.17 -7.21 0.69
CA GLU A 388 34.23 -6.23 0.95
C GLU A 388 35.60 -6.90 1.19
N ASN A 389 35.61 -8.19 1.54
CA ASN A 389 36.81 -8.99 1.72
C ASN A 389 37.24 -9.75 0.44
N ASP A 390 36.50 -9.61 -0.66
CA ASP A 390 36.86 -10.25 -1.93
C ASP A 390 38.08 -9.59 -2.58
N ILE A 391 39.03 -10.43 -2.99
CA ILE A 391 40.19 -9.97 -3.76
C ILE A 391 39.73 -9.61 -5.17
N ARG A 392 39.88 -8.34 -5.54
CA ARG A 392 39.51 -7.83 -6.87
C ARG A 392 40.62 -8.06 -7.90
N CYS A 393 40.20 -8.34 -9.12
CA CYS A 393 41.08 -8.47 -10.27
C CYS A 393 41.69 -7.10 -10.59
N PRO A 394 43.02 -6.97 -10.64
CA PRO A 394 43.67 -5.70 -10.95
C PRO A 394 43.49 -5.27 -12.41
N GLU A 395 43.10 -6.17 -13.32
CA GLU A 395 42.90 -5.85 -14.74
C GLU A 395 41.47 -5.31 -15.02
N CYS A 396 40.43 -5.81 -14.34
CA CYS A 396 39.04 -5.43 -14.65
C CYS A 396 38.15 -5.14 -13.44
N GLY A 397 38.69 -5.17 -12.22
CA GLY A 397 37.95 -4.90 -10.98
C GLY A 397 37.00 -6.00 -10.51
N LYS A 398 36.72 -7.03 -11.32
CA LYS A 398 35.84 -8.16 -10.96
C LYS A 398 36.49 -9.11 -9.94
N LYS A 399 35.69 -9.86 -9.18
CA LYS A 399 36.16 -10.82 -8.16
C LYS A 399 37.14 -11.87 -8.71
N LEU A 400 38.17 -12.20 -7.93
CA LEU A 400 39.03 -13.36 -8.16
C LEU A 400 38.52 -14.53 -7.33
N VAL A 401 38.41 -15.70 -7.94
CA VAL A 401 37.97 -16.93 -7.27
C VAL A 401 39.05 -18.01 -7.38
N LEU A 402 39.17 -18.83 -6.35
CA LEU A 402 40.13 -19.92 -6.30
C LEU A 402 39.70 -21.06 -7.25
N LYS A 403 40.56 -21.41 -8.20
CA LYS A 403 40.33 -22.45 -9.22
C LYS A 403 41.49 -23.44 -9.25
N LYS A 404 41.20 -24.70 -9.60
CA LYS A 404 42.20 -25.75 -9.82
C LYS A 404 42.46 -25.91 -11.33
N GLY A 405 43.69 -25.64 -11.76
CA GLY A 405 44.14 -25.82 -13.15
C GLY A 405 45.10 -27.00 -13.30
N ARG A 406 45.60 -27.22 -14.52
CA ARG A 406 46.57 -28.29 -14.84
C ARG A 406 47.89 -28.16 -14.07
N TYR A 407 48.27 -26.94 -13.70
CA TYR A 407 49.54 -26.61 -13.04
C TYR A 407 49.38 -26.26 -11.55
N GLY A 408 48.21 -26.52 -10.96
CA GLY A 408 47.93 -26.22 -9.55
C GLY A 408 46.77 -25.25 -9.35
N TRP A 409 46.62 -24.77 -8.11
CA TRP A 409 45.59 -23.80 -7.73
C TRP A 409 46.00 -22.38 -8.09
N PHE A 410 45.04 -21.59 -8.59
CA PHE A 410 45.24 -20.20 -8.95
C PHE A 410 43.99 -19.38 -8.64
N LEU A 411 44.16 -18.08 -8.41
CA LEU A 411 43.06 -17.12 -8.36
C LEU A 411 42.75 -16.64 -9.77
N GLY A 412 41.60 -17.04 -10.31
CA GLY A 412 41.15 -16.68 -11.65
C GLY A 412 40.04 -15.64 -11.62
N CYS A 413 40.04 -14.71 -12.57
CA CYS A 413 38.96 -13.75 -12.71
C CYS A 413 37.63 -14.43 -13.10
N ILE A 414 36.52 -14.00 -12.49
CA ILE A 414 35.16 -14.41 -12.88
C ILE A 414 34.77 -13.89 -14.27
N GLY A 415 35.44 -12.83 -14.75
CA GLY A 415 35.20 -12.23 -16.06
C GLY A 415 35.70 -13.05 -17.27
N TYR A 416 36.23 -14.25 -17.06
CA TYR A 416 36.63 -15.16 -18.15
C TYR A 416 35.42 -15.53 -19.03
N PRO A 417 35.54 -15.55 -20.37
CA PRO A 417 36.76 -15.46 -21.18
C PRO A 417 37.24 -14.03 -21.48
N ASN A 418 36.45 -13.01 -21.16
CA ASN A 418 36.71 -11.60 -21.51
C ASN A 418 37.87 -10.99 -20.69
N CYS A 419 38.06 -11.44 -19.44
CA CYS A 419 39.26 -11.16 -18.65
C CYS A 419 39.94 -12.48 -18.28
N ARG A 420 41.17 -12.67 -18.75
CA ARG A 420 41.97 -13.90 -18.55
C ARG A 420 42.99 -13.77 -17.42
N PHE A 421 42.83 -12.78 -16.54
CA PHE A 421 43.70 -12.65 -15.38
C PHE A 421 43.66 -13.93 -14.52
N ALA A 422 44.85 -14.44 -14.23
CA ALA A 422 45.08 -15.55 -13.33
C ALA A 422 46.33 -15.23 -12.50
N PHE A 423 46.20 -15.39 -11.19
CA PHE A 423 47.30 -15.26 -10.22
C PHE A 423 47.61 -16.64 -9.67
N ASN A 424 48.80 -17.16 -9.96
CA ASN A 424 49.20 -18.51 -9.57
C ASN A 424 49.67 -18.53 -8.11
N LEU A 425 49.30 -19.57 -7.36
CA LEU A 425 49.60 -19.69 -5.93
C LEU A 425 50.86 -20.53 -5.66
N ASP A 426 51.74 -20.61 -6.64
CA ASP A 426 53.02 -21.34 -6.60
C ASP A 426 54.22 -20.46 -6.22
N GLY A 427 53.99 -19.16 -6.00
CA GLY A 427 55.03 -18.19 -5.65
C GLY A 427 55.97 -17.78 -6.79
N LYS A 428 55.76 -18.30 -8.01
CA LYS A 428 56.65 -18.06 -9.17
C LYS A 428 56.12 -16.99 -10.15
N GLY A 429 54.96 -16.40 -9.86
CA GLY A 429 54.33 -15.37 -10.70
C GLY A 429 54.83 -13.94 -10.40
N LYS A 430 55.01 -13.12 -11.44
CA LYS A 430 55.31 -11.66 -11.31
C LYS A 430 54.07 -10.79 -11.04
N LYS A 431 52.86 -11.36 -11.18
CA LYS A 431 51.60 -10.61 -11.01
C LYS A 431 51.39 -10.29 -9.53
N LYS A 432 50.80 -9.13 -9.22
CA LYS A 432 50.47 -8.71 -7.86
C LYS A 432 48.96 -8.57 -7.71
N ILE A 433 48.46 -8.90 -6.54
CA ILE A 433 47.07 -8.68 -6.11
C ILE A 433 47.10 -7.87 -4.81
N TYR A 434 46.05 -7.11 -4.55
CA TYR A 434 46.03 -6.09 -3.51
C TYR A 434 44.98 -6.42 -2.44
N CYS A 435 45.30 -6.06 -1.20
CA CYS A 435 44.44 -6.21 -0.04
C CYS A 435 43.22 -5.29 -0.21
N PRO A 436 41.99 -5.81 -0.11
CA PRO A 436 40.80 -4.99 -0.29
C PRO A 436 40.60 -3.98 0.85
N ARG A 437 41.17 -4.23 2.04
CA ARG A 437 41.05 -3.32 3.20
C ARG A 437 41.99 -2.12 3.18
N CYS A 438 43.22 -2.28 2.70
CA CYS A 438 44.25 -1.22 2.79
C CYS A 438 45.04 -0.97 1.50
N GLY A 439 44.73 -1.68 0.41
CA GLY A 439 45.37 -1.51 -0.90
C GLY A 439 46.82 -1.98 -1.00
N LYS A 440 47.43 -2.48 0.07
CA LYS A 440 48.80 -3.03 0.05
C LYS A 440 48.83 -4.43 -0.57
N VAL A 441 49.98 -4.86 -1.06
CA VAL A 441 50.12 -6.13 -1.79
C VAL A 441 49.82 -7.32 -0.88
N LEU A 442 49.11 -8.33 -1.39
CA LEU A 442 48.94 -9.60 -0.70
C LEU A 442 50.13 -10.52 -1.01
N VAL A 443 50.62 -11.19 0.03
CA VAL A 443 51.72 -12.16 -0.05
C VAL A 443 51.23 -13.54 0.37
N LEU A 444 51.72 -14.58 -0.30
CA LEU A 444 51.41 -15.95 0.07
C LEU A 444 52.26 -16.33 1.29
N LEU A 445 51.59 -16.68 2.37
CA LEU A 445 52.17 -17.08 3.66
C LEU A 445 51.71 -18.51 3.98
N GLU A 446 52.43 -19.17 4.88
CA GLU A 446 52.15 -20.54 5.32
C GLU A 446 52.19 -20.59 6.85
N ASN A 447 51.21 -21.26 7.46
CA ASN A 447 51.19 -21.56 8.89
C ASN A 447 50.86 -23.06 9.10
N GLU A 448 50.73 -23.47 10.36
CA GLU A 448 50.39 -24.85 10.75
C GLU A 448 49.05 -25.35 10.17
N TYR A 449 48.17 -24.46 9.75
CA TYR A 449 46.86 -24.77 9.15
C TYR A 449 46.85 -24.73 7.61
N GLY A 450 47.97 -24.35 6.98
CA GLY A 450 48.15 -24.33 5.53
C GLY A 450 48.54 -22.97 4.96
N LYS A 451 48.43 -22.84 3.63
CA LYS A 451 48.77 -21.59 2.92
C LYS A 451 47.60 -20.61 2.92
N TYR A 452 47.92 -19.33 3.07
CA TYR A 452 46.95 -18.23 3.01
C TYR A 452 47.59 -16.99 2.37
N LEU A 453 46.77 -16.09 1.84
CA LEU A 453 47.22 -14.77 1.40
C LEU A 453 47.07 -13.78 2.55
N GLY A 454 48.19 -13.25 3.04
CA GLY A 454 48.23 -12.24 4.08
C GLY A 454 48.54 -10.85 3.53
N CYS A 455 48.04 -9.81 4.20
CA CYS A 455 48.43 -8.45 3.88
C CYS A 455 49.89 -8.17 4.24
N SER A 456 50.66 -7.61 3.29
CA SER A 456 52.04 -7.16 3.54
C SER A 456 52.17 -6.05 4.59
N ASN A 457 51.06 -5.44 5.02
CA ASN A 457 51.02 -4.40 6.06
C ASN A 457 50.69 -4.95 7.46
N SER A 458 50.75 -6.28 7.66
CA SER A 458 50.63 -6.89 8.99
C SER A 458 51.78 -6.41 9.91
N PRO A 459 51.53 -6.07 11.19
CA PRO A 459 50.29 -6.28 11.97
C PRO A 459 49.25 -5.14 11.88
N LYS A 460 49.51 -4.05 11.13
CA LYS A 460 48.58 -2.91 11.01
C LYS A 460 47.33 -3.24 10.18
N CYS A 461 47.38 -4.28 9.36
CA CYS A 461 46.24 -4.84 8.65
C CYS A 461 46.25 -6.36 8.81
N ASP A 462 45.19 -6.87 9.42
CA ASP A 462 44.99 -8.27 9.78
C ASP A 462 44.33 -9.10 8.67
N PHE A 463 44.13 -8.52 7.48
CA PHE A 463 43.46 -9.19 6.37
C PHE A 463 44.17 -10.50 6.00
N ARG A 464 43.40 -11.57 5.97
CA ARG A 464 43.82 -12.91 5.57
C ARG A 464 42.76 -13.50 4.63
N TYR A 465 43.23 -14.12 3.55
CA TYR A 465 42.39 -14.88 2.63
C TYR A 465 42.91 -16.31 2.60
N GLU A 466 42.15 -17.23 3.18
CA GLU A 466 42.52 -18.64 3.29
C GLU A 466 42.53 -19.30 1.90
N VAL A 467 43.64 -19.95 1.55
CA VAL A 467 43.79 -20.67 0.28
C VAL A 467 43.50 -22.16 0.48
N TRP A 468 43.53 -22.65 1.74
CA TRP A 468 43.25 -24.04 2.11
C TRP A 468 42.42 -24.10 3.39
N LYS A 469 41.33 -24.87 3.38
CA LYS A 469 40.81 -25.55 4.58
C LYS A 469 41.22 -27.01 4.48
N VAL A 470 42.29 -27.41 5.17
CA VAL A 470 42.46 -28.83 5.48
C VAL A 470 41.41 -29.14 6.54
N LYS A 471 40.40 -29.95 6.20
CA LYS A 471 39.64 -30.65 7.23
C LYS A 471 40.65 -31.51 7.99
N ILE A 472 40.99 -31.11 9.21
CA ILE A 472 41.47 -32.07 10.20
C ILE A 472 40.24 -32.93 10.50
N ASN A 473 40.40 -34.25 10.33
CA ASN A 473 39.37 -35.25 10.63
C ASN A 473 38.78 -35.06 12.02
#